data_AF-A0A8J8KNX5-F1
#
_entry.id   AF-A0A8J8KNX5-F1
#
_cell.length_a   1.000
_cell.length_b   1.000
_cell.length_c   1.000
_cell.angle_alpha   90.00
_cell.angle_beta   90.00
_cell.angle_gamma   90.00
#
_symmetry.space_group_name_H-M   'P 1'
#
loop_
_entity.id
_entity.type
_entity.pdbx_description
1 polymer ?
#
loop_
_entity_poly.entity_id
_entity_poly.type
_entity_poly.pdbx_seq_one_letter_code
_entity_poly.pdbx_strand_id
1 'polypeptide(L)' 'MKIEYLWKTVWSGGGGCPALYRTDGGYVVQGVKLDDATRAALRDLAADEDAVYVPADVLDRLREVA' A
#
# COMPACT_ATOMS: atom_id res chain seq x y z
N MET A 1 -3.99 9.83 13.10
CA MET A 1 -2.61 9.52 12.67
C MET A 1 -2.15 10.60 11.69
N LYS A 2 -0.96 11.17 11.90
CA LYS A 2 -0.33 12.07 10.93
C LYS A 2 0.43 11.23 9.90
N ILE A 3 0.36 11.60 8.63
CA ILE A 3 1.03 10.91 7.54
C ILE A 3 1.83 11.90 6.69
N GLU A 4 3.00 11.49 6.22
CA GLU A 4 3.86 12.22 5.29
C GLU A 4 3.91 11.46 3.97
N TYR A 5 3.61 12.14 2.85
CA TYR A 5 3.71 11.52 1.53
C TYR A 5 5.18 11.25 1.16
N LEU A 6 5.46 10.05 0.67
CA LEU A 6 6.78 9.69 0.18
C LEU A 6 6.81 9.70 -1.36
N TRP A 7 6.15 8.72 -1.98
CA TRP A 7 6.06 8.58 -3.43
C TRP A 7 4.85 7.75 -3.85
N LYS A 8 4.60 7.74 -5.15
CA LYS A 8 3.58 6.91 -5.81
C LYS A 8 4.21 6.08 -6.91
N THR A 9 3.47 5.10 -7.42
CA THR A 9 3.89 4.31 -8.57
C THR A 9 4.21 5.18 -9.79
N VAL A 10 5.19 4.77 -10.58
CA VAL A 10 5.64 5.46 -11.82
C VAL A 10 4.63 5.28 -12.97
N TRP A 11 3.74 4.28 -12.87
CA TRP A 11 2.71 4.00 -13.87
C TRP A 11 1.45 4.84 -13.60
N SER A 12 1.55 6.14 -13.85
CA SER A 12 0.48 7.12 -13.60
C SER A 12 -0.33 7.42 -14.88
N GLY A 13 -1.03 6.42 -15.42
CA GLY A 13 -1.79 6.54 -16.67
C GLY A 13 -3.30 6.86 -16.55
N GLY A 14 -3.93 6.55 -15.42
CA GLY A 14 -5.37 6.74 -15.23
C GLY A 14 -5.73 6.79 -13.74
N GLY A 15 -6.74 7.59 -13.38
CA GLY A 15 -7.04 8.07 -12.04
C GLY A 15 -6.90 7.05 -10.90
N GLY A 16 -6.11 7.44 -9.88
CA GLY A 16 -5.85 6.69 -8.65
C GLY A 16 -4.50 5.96 -8.68
N CYS A 17 -3.43 6.62 -8.21
CA CYS A 17 -2.10 6.00 -8.18
C CYS A 17 -1.79 5.46 -6.77
N PRO A 18 -1.52 4.16 -6.63
CA PRO A 18 -0.95 3.60 -5.41
C PRO A 18 0.24 4.41 -4.89
N ALA A 19 0.29 4.61 -3.57
CA ALA A 19 1.23 5.51 -2.92
C ALA A 19 1.63 5.02 -1.53
N LEU A 20 2.82 5.44 -1.10
CA LEU A 20 3.38 5.17 0.21
C LEU A 20 3.48 6.44 1.03
N TYR A 21 3.12 6.35 2.31
CA TYR A 21 3.22 7.43 3.28
C TYR A 21 3.98 6.95 4.51
N ARG A 22 4.79 7.82 5.11
CA ARG A 22 5.45 7.60 6.40
C ARG A 22 4.55 8.09 7.53
N THR A 23 4.65 7.41 8.67
CA THR A 23 4.01 7.79 9.93
C THR A 23 5.04 7.69 11.06
N ASP A 24 4.69 8.09 12.28
CA ASP A 24 5.61 8.05 13.42
C ASP A 24 6.03 6.63 13.83
N GLY A 25 5.31 5.58 13.41
CA GLY A 25 5.56 4.18 13.81
C GLY A 25 5.58 3.17 12.67
N GLY A 26 5.54 3.62 11.41
CA GLY A 26 5.45 2.73 10.26
C GLY A 26 4.96 3.44 9.00
N TYR A 27 4.27 2.72 8.14
CA TYR A 27 3.85 3.21 6.82
C TYR A 27 2.35 3.02 6.60
N VAL A 28 1.76 3.92 5.81
CA VAL A 28 0.43 3.75 5.24
C VAL A 28 0.58 3.50 3.74
N VAL A 29 -0.07 2.45 3.25
CA VAL A 29 -0.04 2.05 1.84
C VAL A 29 -1.42 2.31 1.24
N GLN A 30 -1.49 3.19 0.25
CA GLN A 30 -2.67 3.37 -0.58
C GLN A 30 -2.56 2.44 -1.79
N GLY A 31 -3.58 1.61 -2.02
CA GLY A 31 -3.60 0.65 -3.12
C GLY A 31 -4.99 0.40 -3.69
N VAL A 32 -5.06 -0.61 -4.56
CA VAL A 32 -6.29 -1.10 -5.18
C VAL A 32 -6.94 -2.13 -4.25
N LYS A 33 -8.25 -2.05 -4.07
CA LYS A 33 -8.99 -3.04 -3.28
C LYS A 33 -8.87 -4.43 -3.93
N LEU A 34 -8.73 -5.46 -3.10
CA LEU A 34 -8.78 -6.85 -3.55
C LEU A 34 -10.23 -7.26 -3.82
N ASP A 35 -10.42 -8.22 -4.72
CA ASP A 35 -11.68 -8.95 -4.82
C ASP A 35 -11.85 -9.93 -3.65
N ASP A 36 -13.08 -10.39 -3.43
CA ASP A 36 -13.42 -11.24 -2.28
C ASP A 36 -12.66 -12.57 -2.30
N ALA A 37 -12.40 -13.13 -3.49
CA ALA A 37 -11.69 -14.39 -3.63
C ALA A 37 -10.22 -14.27 -3.23
N THR A 38 -9.54 -13.22 -3.69
CA THR A 38 -8.15 -12.91 -3.34
C THR A 38 -8.03 -12.53 -1.88
N ARG A 39 -8.98 -11.73 -1.36
CA ARG A 39 -9.02 -11.36 0.06
C ARG A 39 -9.20 -12.57 0.97
N ALA A 40 -10.05 -13.52 0.58
CA ALA A 40 -10.29 -14.76 1.34
C ALA A 40 -9.08 -15.71 1.35
N ALA A 41 -8.12 -15.54 0.44
CA ALA A 41 -6.88 -16.33 0.41
C ALA A 41 -5.80 -15.81 1.39
N LEU A 42 -6.02 -14.67 2.04
CA LEU A 42 -5.12 -14.14 3.07
C LEU A 42 -5.13 -15.04 4.30
N ARG A 43 -3.97 -15.18 4.95
CA ARG A 43 -3.81 -16.03 6.13
C ARG A 43 -4.12 -15.24 7.39
N ASP A 44 -4.91 -15.85 8.27
CA ASP A 44 -5.14 -15.40 9.66
C ASP A 44 -5.64 -13.94 9.78
N LEU A 45 -6.39 -13.44 8.78
CA LEU A 45 -6.87 -12.07 8.71
C LEU A 45 -7.83 -11.76 9.87
N ALA A 46 -7.42 -10.87 10.78
CA ALA A 46 -8.22 -10.43 11.91
C ALA A 46 -9.33 -9.45 11.50
N ALA A 47 -10.26 -9.18 12.41
CA ALA A 47 -11.42 -8.32 12.14
C ALA A 47 -11.05 -6.86 11.85
N ASP A 48 -9.92 -6.39 12.37
CA ASP A 48 -9.35 -5.06 12.18
C ASP A 48 -8.24 -5.00 11.12
N GLU A 49 -8.04 -6.10 10.37
CA GLU A 49 -7.07 -6.18 9.30
C GLU A 49 -7.74 -6.16 7.91
N ASP A 50 -7.04 -5.56 6.95
CA ASP A 50 -7.42 -5.59 5.54
C ASP A 50 -6.18 -5.49 4.66
N ALA A 51 -6.34 -5.74 3.36
CA ALA A 51 -5.24 -5.68 2.41
C ALA A 51 -5.62 -4.95 1.11
N VAL A 52 -4.61 -4.32 0.51
CA VAL A 52 -4.71 -3.68 -0.79
C VAL A 52 -3.57 -4.17 -1.68
N TYR A 53 -3.83 -4.21 -2.99
CA TYR A 53 -2.79 -4.43 -3.98
C TYR A 53 -2.05 -3.13 -4.29
N VAL A 54 -0.72 -3.20 -4.32
CA VAL A 54 0.14 -2.14 -4.86
C VAL A 54 1.18 -2.76 -5.80
N PRO A 55 1.56 -2.08 -6.90
CA PRO A 55 2.69 -2.52 -7.70
C PRO A 55 4.00 -2.45 -6.90
N ALA A 56 4.96 -3.31 -7.26
CA ALA A 56 6.21 -3.47 -6.50
C ALA A 56 7.02 -2.17 -6.35
N ASP A 57 6.98 -1.29 -7.36
CA ASP A 57 7.71 -0.02 -7.36
C ASP A 57 7.27 0.95 -6.25
N VAL A 58 6.06 0.76 -5.69
CA VAL A 58 5.61 1.49 -4.50
C VAL A 58 6.45 1.11 -3.28
N LEU A 59 6.91 -0.13 -3.18
CA LEU A 59 7.67 -0.64 -2.02
C LEU A 59 9.17 -0.76 -2.29
N ASP A 60 9.61 -1.00 -3.53
CA ASP A 60 11.02 -1.25 -3.84
C ASP A 60 11.94 -0.11 -3.39
N ARG A 61 11.47 1.13 -3.54
CA ARG A 61 12.17 2.35 -3.13
C ARG A 61 12.36 2.48 -1.61
N LEU A 62 11.65 1.67 -0.82
CA LEU A 62 11.80 1.67 0.64
C LEU A 62 13.22 1.27 1.07
N ARG A 63 13.88 0.41 0.30
CA ARG A 63 15.25 -0.03 0.54
C ARG A 63 16.29 1.09 0.40
N GLU A 64 15.93 2.16 -0.30
CA GLU A 64 16.82 3.31 -0.56
C GLU A 64 16.80 4.33 0.60
N VAL A 65 15.79 4.25 1.49
CA VAL A 65 15.56 5.21 2.57
C VAL A 65 15.64 4.59 3.97
N ALA A 66 15.99 3.30 4.06
CA ALA A 66 16.15 2.54 5.30
C ALA A 66 17.61 2.47 5.75
#